data_AF-A0A147B7H1-F1
#
_entry.id   AF-A0A147B7H1-F1
#
_cell.length_a   1.000
_cell.length_b   1.000
_cell.length_c   1.000
_cell.angle_alpha   90.00
_cell.angle_beta   90.00
_cell.angle_gamma   90.00
#
_symmetry.space_group_name_H-M   'P 1'
#
loop_
_entity.id
_entity.type
_entity.pdbx_description
1 polymer ?
#
loop_
_entity_poly.entity_id
_entity_poly.type
_entity_poly.pdbx_seq_one_letter_code
_entity_poly.pdbx_strand_id
1 'polypeptide(L)'
;VVAHTVVVGASKDNKVTGRKADVVRAAYYAAEAALRLVKPGEENNHVTDIIQKVAESFKCKPVEGMLSHQLKQYRIDGEKSIIQNPAEAQKKEHEKCEFELHEVYAIDVLVSTGSGKGREMDTRTTVYKRTDETYLLRSKTSRDFVSKADKMFTTMPFTLRAFDEEVKAKMGVVECVNHKLLDPFQVLYEKEGEFVAQFKYTVLLMPSGSHRITCGPLDLDVFESEYKVEDEALSALLSRAVIPKSAKKKKKKAEKAVLGDGVVQADGEQEA
;
A
#
# COMPACT_ATOMS: atom_id res chain seq x y z
N VAL A 1 -2.16 -5.74 -4.26
CA VAL A 1 -1.47 -5.90 -2.95
C VAL A 1 -2.33 -5.22 -1.88
N VAL A 2 -2.44 -5.78 -0.68
CA VAL A 2 -3.29 -5.23 0.40
C VAL A 2 -2.62 -5.40 1.76
N ALA A 3 -2.80 -4.44 2.66
CA ALA A 3 -2.45 -4.52 4.07
C ALA A 3 -3.49 -3.75 4.89
N HIS A 4 -3.71 -4.19 6.12
CA HIS A 4 -4.75 -3.65 6.97
C HIS A 4 -4.35 -3.80 8.43
N THR A 5 -4.71 -2.82 9.25
CA THR A 5 -4.44 -2.85 10.69
C THR A 5 -5.73 -3.14 11.46
N VAL A 6 -5.66 -4.11 12.36
CA VAL A 6 -6.73 -4.45 13.30
C VAL A 6 -6.20 -4.42 14.72
N VAL A 7 -7.09 -4.19 15.69
CA VAL A 7 -6.78 -4.34 17.11
C VAL A 7 -7.48 -5.60 17.61
N VAL A 8 -6.71 -6.55 18.12
CA VAL A 8 -7.25 -7.82 18.63
C VAL A 8 -8.17 -7.55 19.82
N GLY A 9 -9.39 -8.10 19.75
CA GLY A 9 -10.42 -7.92 20.78
C GLY A 9 -11.24 -6.63 20.66
N ALA A 10 -10.99 -5.80 19.65
CA ALA A 10 -11.78 -4.62 19.39
C ALA A 10 -13.20 -4.99 18.91
N SER A 11 -14.21 -4.38 19.53
CA SER A 11 -15.62 -4.57 19.17
C SER A 11 -16.44 -3.35 19.57
N LYS A 12 -17.73 -3.33 19.24
CA LYS A 12 -18.63 -2.23 19.65
C LYS A 12 -18.77 -2.13 21.18
N ASP A 13 -18.65 -3.26 21.87
CA ASP A 13 -18.70 -3.33 23.34
C ASP A 13 -17.33 -3.06 23.98
N ASN A 14 -16.24 -3.34 23.25
CA ASN A 14 -14.85 -3.10 23.67
C ASN A 14 -14.15 -2.16 22.69
N LYS A 15 -14.50 -0.87 22.79
CA LYS A 15 -13.96 0.15 21.90
C LYS A 15 -12.49 0.41 22.17
N VAL A 16 -11.77 0.74 21.09
CA VAL A 16 -10.36 1.11 21.16
C VAL A 16 -10.28 2.60 21.42
N THR A 17 -9.52 3.00 22.43
CA THR A 17 -9.31 4.39 22.84
C THR A 17 -7.83 4.77 22.86
N GLY A 18 -7.55 6.07 23.06
CA GLY A 18 -6.19 6.61 23.22
C GLY A 18 -5.33 6.47 21.96
N ARG A 19 -4.01 6.36 22.17
CA ARG A 19 -3.01 6.39 21.08
C ARG A 19 -3.20 5.34 20.00
N LYS A 20 -3.75 4.16 20.34
CA LYS A 20 -4.11 3.12 19.37
C LYS A 20 -5.24 3.56 18.44
N ALA A 21 -6.26 4.22 18.98
CA ALA A 21 -7.35 4.76 18.19
C ALA A 21 -6.87 5.93 17.31
N ASP A 22 -6.04 6.82 17.88
CA ASP A 22 -5.46 7.96 17.16
C ASP A 22 -4.73 7.52 15.90
N VAL A 23 -3.79 6.57 16.02
CA VAL A 23 -2.95 6.15 14.88
C VAL A 23 -3.73 5.39 13.82
N VAL A 24 -4.71 4.57 14.22
CA VAL A 24 -5.56 3.85 13.28
C VAL A 24 -6.42 4.83 12.49
N ARG A 25 -7.04 5.82 13.15
CA ARG A 25 -7.82 6.87 12.47
C ARG A 25 -6.92 7.75 11.59
N ALA A 26 -5.74 8.13 12.07
CA ALA A 26 -4.76 8.91 11.31
C ALA A 26 -4.37 8.21 10.01
N ALA A 27 -3.94 6.94 10.09
CA ALA A 27 -3.55 6.16 8.94
C ALA A 27 -4.73 5.94 7.98
N TYR A 28 -5.93 5.70 8.51
CA TYR A 28 -7.13 5.51 7.68
C TYR A 28 -7.52 6.78 6.93
N TYR A 29 -7.58 7.94 7.61
CA TYR A 29 -7.91 9.20 6.94
C TYR A 29 -6.81 9.63 5.97
N ALA A 30 -5.54 9.37 6.27
CA ALA A 30 -4.44 9.63 5.35
C ALA A 30 -4.55 8.75 4.09
N ALA A 31 -4.91 7.48 4.24
CA ALA A 31 -5.23 6.58 3.14
C ALA A 31 -6.43 7.05 2.31
N GLU A 32 -7.52 7.50 2.96
CA GLU A 32 -8.69 8.04 2.26
C GLU A 32 -8.39 9.37 1.53
N ALA A 33 -7.54 10.23 2.09
CA ALA A 33 -7.08 11.44 1.45
C ALA A 33 -6.22 11.12 0.22
N ALA A 34 -5.26 10.20 0.36
CA ALA A 34 -4.42 9.72 -0.74
C ALA A 34 -5.27 9.13 -1.87
N LEU A 35 -6.28 8.32 -1.56
CA LEU A 35 -7.19 7.74 -2.57
C LEU A 35 -7.87 8.81 -3.44
N ARG A 36 -8.14 9.99 -2.88
CA ARG A 36 -8.80 11.08 -3.61
C ARG A 36 -7.81 11.91 -4.41
N LEU A 37 -6.56 11.97 -4.00
CA LEU A 37 -5.52 12.76 -4.67
C LEU A 37 -4.77 11.98 -5.75
N VAL A 38 -4.64 10.66 -5.62
CA VAL A 38 -4.03 9.82 -6.65
C VAL A 38 -5.03 9.68 -7.82
N LYS A 39 -4.96 10.65 -8.73
CA LYS A 39 -5.76 10.78 -9.96
C LYS A 39 -4.86 11.40 -11.05
N PRO A 40 -5.19 11.21 -12.34
CA PRO A 40 -4.42 11.82 -13.41
C PRO A 40 -4.35 13.36 -13.28
N GLY A 41 -3.18 13.94 -13.55
CA GLY A 41 -2.98 15.39 -13.45
C GLY A 41 -2.51 15.90 -12.08
N GLU A 42 -2.37 15.03 -11.10
CA GLU A 42 -1.89 15.38 -9.76
C GLU A 42 -0.44 14.92 -9.57
N GLU A 43 0.30 15.65 -8.73
CA GLU A 43 1.70 15.34 -8.42
C GLU A 43 1.86 14.48 -7.17
N ASN A 44 2.90 13.64 -7.14
CA ASN A 44 3.22 12.80 -5.98
C ASN A 44 3.49 13.60 -4.69
N ASN A 45 4.18 14.74 -4.77
CA ASN A 45 4.50 15.58 -3.60
C ASN A 45 3.27 16.11 -2.88
N HIS A 46 2.21 16.44 -3.62
CA HIS A 46 0.97 16.92 -3.01
C HIS A 46 0.32 15.82 -2.16
N VAL A 47 0.39 14.56 -2.61
CA VAL A 47 -0.09 13.42 -1.82
C VAL A 47 0.71 13.28 -0.53
N THR A 48 2.04 13.39 -0.60
CA THR A 48 2.95 13.36 0.56
C THR A 48 2.59 14.43 1.59
N ASP A 49 2.43 15.67 1.15
CA ASP A 49 2.13 16.80 2.05
C ASP A 49 0.76 16.64 2.74
N ILE A 50 -0.22 16.08 2.04
CA ILE A 50 -1.55 15.85 2.60
C ILE A 50 -1.55 14.69 3.60
N ILE A 51 -0.85 13.60 3.31
CA ILE A 51 -0.67 12.49 4.27
C ILE A 51 -0.04 13.02 5.56
N GLN A 52 0.97 13.88 5.45
CA GLN A 52 1.63 14.51 6.60
C GLN A 52 0.65 15.35 7.43
N LYS A 53 -0.10 16.27 6.80
CA LYS A 53 -1.06 17.13 7.52
C LYS A 53 -2.18 16.34 8.20
N VAL A 54 -2.67 15.27 7.56
CA VAL A 54 -3.69 14.41 8.17
C VAL A 54 -3.11 13.70 9.40
N ALA A 55 -1.90 13.14 9.32
CA ALA A 55 -1.28 12.47 10.45
C ALA A 55 -1.04 13.43 11.64
N GLU A 56 -0.62 14.67 11.37
CA GLU A 56 -0.39 15.71 12.38
C GLU A 56 -1.65 16.10 13.15
N SER A 57 -2.83 16.03 12.50
CA SER A 57 -4.12 16.27 13.14
C SER A 57 -4.38 15.33 14.31
N PHE A 58 -3.82 14.11 14.28
CA PHE A 58 -3.93 13.09 15.33
C PHE A 58 -2.67 12.99 16.22
N LYS A 59 -1.80 13.99 16.16
CA LYS A 59 -0.49 13.98 16.84
C LYS A 59 0.34 12.75 16.48
N CYS A 60 0.24 12.29 15.24
CA CYS A 60 0.99 11.16 14.70
C CYS A 60 1.92 11.62 13.58
N LYS A 61 2.85 10.76 13.17
CA LYS A 61 3.78 11.03 12.07
C LYS A 61 3.82 9.87 11.07
N PRO A 62 3.78 10.13 9.76
CA PRO A 62 4.06 9.09 8.77
C PRO A 62 5.47 8.54 8.93
N VAL A 63 5.64 7.26 8.62
CA VAL A 63 6.96 6.61 8.70
C VAL A 63 7.86 7.14 7.58
N GLU A 64 9.05 7.60 7.96
CA GLU A 64 10.06 8.24 7.10
C GLU A 64 10.55 7.30 6.01
N GLY A 65 10.58 7.80 4.78
CA GLY A 65 11.16 7.10 3.63
C GLY A 65 10.32 5.96 3.05
N MET A 66 9.09 5.75 3.52
CA MET A 66 8.22 4.69 2.98
C MET A 66 7.66 5.07 1.61
N LEU A 67 7.69 4.13 0.67
CA LEU A 67 7.30 4.34 -0.73
C LEU A 67 6.00 3.61 -1.09
N SER A 68 5.09 4.33 -1.75
CA SER A 68 4.00 3.75 -2.52
C SER A 68 4.40 3.68 -3.99
N HIS A 69 4.36 2.50 -4.60
CA HIS A 69 4.91 2.29 -5.94
C HIS A 69 3.83 2.20 -7.02
N GLN A 70 4.18 2.67 -8.22
CA GLN A 70 3.51 2.25 -9.44
C GLN A 70 3.69 0.74 -9.65
N LEU A 71 2.63 0.07 -10.07
CA LEU A 71 2.63 -1.34 -10.44
C LEU A 71 2.63 -1.48 -11.96
N LYS A 72 3.54 -2.30 -12.49
CA LYS A 72 3.57 -2.70 -13.90
C LYS A 72 3.49 -4.22 -13.98
N GLN A 73 3.34 -4.76 -15.19
CA GLN A 73 3.36 -6.21 -15.38
C GLN A 73 4.70 -6.77 -14.88
N TYR A 74 4.64 -7.77 -13.99
CA TYR A 74 5.79 -8.41 -13.37
C TYR A 74 6.74 -7.48 -12.58
N ARG A 75 6.30 -6.27 -12.23
CA ARG A 75 7.11 -5.30 -11.46
C ARG A 75 6.26 -4.62 -10.39
N ILE A 76 6.62 -4.87 -9.13
CA ILE A 76 5.91 -4.34 -7.95
C ILE A 76 6.39 -2.94 -7.55
N ASP A 77 7.56 -2.54 -8.04
CA ASP A 77 8.29 -1.32 -7.76
C ASP A 77 8.63 -0.61 -9.08
N GLY A 78 7.60 -0.02 -9.70
CA GLY A 78 7.76 0.89 -10.83
C GLY A 78 8.54 2.15 -10.44
N GLU A 79 8.97 2.89 -11.46
CA GLU A 79 9.80 4.09 -11.32
C GLU A 79 9.07 5.21 -10.57
N LYS A 80 7.80 5.45 -10.93
CA LYS A 80 6.96 6.46 -10.27
C LYS A 80 6.58 5.97 -8.87
N SER A 81 6.83 6.80 -7.87
CA SER A 81 6.50 6.50 -6.49
C SER A 81 6.07 7.73 -5.70
N ILE A 82 5.41 7.50 -4.57
CA ILE A 82 5.03 8.53 -3.59
C ILE A 82 5.83 8.22 -2.32
N ILE A 83 6.61 9.19 -1.85
CA ILE A 83 7.40 9.06 -0.63
C ILE A 83 6.67 9.66 0.56
N GLN A 84 6.71 9.01 1.72
CA GLN A 84 6.15 9.54 2.97
C GLN A 84 7.25 10.13 3.84
N ASN A 85 6.97 11.30 4.42
CA ASN A 85 7.84 12.00 5.37
C ASN A 85 9.34 11.92 4.96
N PRO A 86 9.71 12.40 3.75
CA PRO A 86 11.08 12.25 3.25
C PRO A 86 12.06 13.11 4.07
N ALA A 87 13.24 12.57 4.35
CA ALA A 87 14.37 13.37 4.81
C ALA A 87 14.79 14.40 3.72
N GLU A 88 15.50 15.47 4.10
CA GLU A 88 15.90 16.51 3.14
C GLU A 88 16.69 15.98 1.93
N ALA A 89 17.55 14.98 2.14
CA ALA A 89 18.29 14.32 1.06
C ALA A 89 17.34 13.55 0.13
N GLN A 90 16.46 12.73 0.70
CA GLN A 90 15.47 11.95 -0.04
C GLN A 90 14.52 12.84 -0.83
N LYS A 91 14.14 14.00 -0.29
CA LYS A 91 13.27 14.97 -0.98
C LYS A 91 13.91 15.58 -2.23
N LYS A 92 15.25 15.66 -2.27
CA LYS A 92 16.00 16.15 -3.45
C LYS A 92 16.22 15.05 -4.49
N GLU A 93 16.42 13.82 -4.04
CA GLU A 93 16.68 12.66 -4.91
C GLU A 93 15.39 12.04 -5.47
N HIS A 94 14.28 12.16 -4.74
CA HIS A 94 13.00 11.59 -5.15
C HIS A 94 12.42 12.37 -6.32
N GLU A 95 12.22 11.65 -7.43
CA GLU A 95 11.74 12.25 -8.68
C GLU A 95 10.29 12.73 -8.54
N LYS A 96 10.06 13.98 -8.96
CA LYS A 96 8.70 14.50 -9.08
C LYS A 96 8.02 13.82 -10.25
N CYS A 97 6.86 13.22 -10.01
CA CYS A 97 6.08 12.60 -11.06
C CYS A 97 4.62 13.05 -11.02
N GLU A 98 4.05 13.18 -12.21
CA GLU A 98 2.62 13.36 -12.42
C GLU A 98 1.96 11.99 -12.66
N PHE A 99 0.80 11.78 -12.06
CA PHE A 99 0.01 10.58 -12.31
C PHE A 99 -0.67 10.66 -13.68
N GLU A 100 -0.69 9.54 -14.39
CA GLU A 100 -1.25 9.42 -15.73
C GLU A 100 -2.40 8.42 -15.79
N LEU A 101 -3.14 8.50 -16.90
CA LEU A 101 -4.26 7.63 -17.18
C LEU A 101 -3.76 6.20 -17.53
N HIS A 102 -4.49 5.19 -17.07
CA HIS A 102 -4.16 3.75 -17.16
C HIS A 102 -2.99 3.28 -16.29
N GLU A 103 -2.51 4.13 -15.37
CA GLU A 103 -1.54 3.69 -14.37
C GLU A 103 -2.21 2.96 -13.20
N VAL A 104 -1.43 2.11 -12.54
CA VAL A 104 -1.84 1.35 -11.35
C VAL A 104 -0.86 1.64 -10.23
N TYR A 105 -1.36 1.89 -9.02
CA TYR A 105 -0.53 2.18 -7.86
C TYR A 105 -0.90 1.30 -6.67
N ALA A 106 0.12 0.84 -5.93
CA ALA A 106 -0.03 0.32 -4.58
C ALA A 106 0.22 1.45 -3.60
N ILE A 107 -0.86 2.03 -3.07
CA ILE A 107 -0.79 3.04 -2.02
C ILE A 107 -0.59 2.33 -0.70
N ASP A 108 0.49 2.67 0.00
CA ASP A 108 0.89 2.12 1.28
C ASP A 108 1.07 3.27 2.27
N VAL A 109 0.18 3.38 3.26
CA VAL A 109 0.24 4.43 4.27
C VAL A 109 0.61 3.81 5.60
N LEU A 110 1.75 4.24 6.17
CA LEU A 110 2.24 3.83 7.48
C LEU A 110 2.35 5.05 8.37
N VAL A 111 1.63 5.05 9.49
CA VAL A 111 1.63 6.14 10.46
C VAL A 111 2.01 5.61 11.83
N SER A 112 2.85 6.36 12.54
CA SER A 112 3.38 6.09 13.86
C SER A 112 2.84 7.09 14.89
N THR A 113 2.57 6.65 16.11
CA THR A 113 2.31 7.54 17.25
C THR A 113 3.55 8.25 17.75
N GLY A 114 4.74 7.76 17.38
CA GLY A 114 6.04 8.22 17.84
C GLY A 114 6.75 9.13 16.85
N SER A 115 8.03 8.85 16.60
CA SER A 115 8.89 9.74 15.82
C SER A 115 8.73 9.61 14.31
N GLY A 116 8.16 8.50 13.84
CA GLY A 116 8.09 8.12 12.43
C GLY A 116 9.40 7.54 11.90
N LYS A 117 10.40 7.28 12.75
CA LYS A 117 11.72 6.78 12.34
C LYS A 117 11.85 5.30 12.64
N GLY A 118 11.73 4.48 11.61
CA GLY A 118 11.94 3.04 11.69
C GLY A 118 13.40 2.72 12.07
N ARG A 119 13.58 1.76 12.97
CA ARG A 119 14.88 1.26 13.42
C ARG A 119 14.97 -0.22 13.18
N GLU A 120 16.13 -0.66 12.72
CA GLU A 120 16.46 -2.09 12.68
C GLU A 120 16.76 -2.58 14.09
N MET A 121 16.33 -3.81 14.40
CA MET A 121 16.66 -4.54 15.61
C MET A 121 17.23 -5.91 15.22
N ASP A 122 17.48 -6.80 16.19
CA ASP A 122 18.07 -8.12 15.96
C ASP A 122 17.14 -9.12 15.21
N THR A 123 16.00 -8.66 14.71
CA THR A 123 15.08 -9.52 13.96
C THR A 123 15.59 -9.77 12.56
N ARG A 124 15.78 -11.05 12.24
CA ARG A 124 16.26 -11.47 10.93
C ARG A 124 15.25 -11.14 9.83
N THR A 125 15.73 -10.47 8.78
CA THR A 125 14.99 -10.31 7.52
C THR A 125 14.77 -11.68 6.86
N THR A 126 13.52 -11.95 6.47
CA THR A 126 13.13 -13.21 5.83
C THR A 126 12.42 -13.01 4.50
N VAL A 127 12.14 -11.77 4.10
CA VAL A 127 11.46 -11.42 2.85
C VAL A 127 12.44 -10.72 1.93
N TYR A 128 12.50 -11.17 0.69
CA TYR A 128 13.44 -10.71 -0.32
C TYR A 128 12.75 -10.57 -1.68
N LYS A 129 13.27 -9.72 -2.57
CA LYS A 129 12.83 -9.59 -3.96
C LYS A 129 14.04 -9.65 -4.88
N ARG A 130 13.88 -10.31 -6.03
CA ARG A 130 14.90 -10.35 -7.08
C ARG A 130 15.06 -8.99 -7.73
N THR A 131 16.31 -8.56 -7.92
CA THR A 131 16.66 -7.35 -8.67
C THR A 131 16.95 -7.65 -10.14
N ASP A 132 17.11 -6.62 -10.95
CA ASP A 132 17.56 -6.76 -12.35
C ASP A 132 19.09 -6.95 -12.45
N GLU A 133 19.81 -6.89 -11.32
CA GLU A 133 21.26 -7.03 -11.29
C GLU A 133 21.70 -8.46 -11.63
N THR A 134 22.85 -8.56 -12.30
CA THR A 134 23.48 -9.82 -12.68
C THR A 134 24.87 -9.94 -12.07
N TYR A 135 25.13 -11.02 -11.36
CA TYR A 135 26.39 -11.29 -10.70
C TYR A 135 26.70 -12.79 -10.73
N LEU A 136 27.99 -13.12 -10.96
CA LEU A 136 28.45 -14.50 -10.96
C LEU A 136 28.74 -14.97 -9.53
N LEU A 137 27.74 -15.61 -8.92
CA LEU A 137 27.83 -16.20 -7.58
C LEU A 137 28.94 -17.27 -7.50
N ARG A 138 29.75 -17.21 -6.45
CA ARG A 138 30.86 -18.13 -6.17
C ARG A 138 30.40 -19.38 -5.43
N SER A 139 29.47 -19.27 -4.49
CA SER A 139 28.97 -20.42 -3.73
C SER A 139 27.99 -21.26 -4.55
N LYS A 140 28.16 -22.59 -4.49
CA LYS A 140 27.19 -23.53 -5.06
C LYS A 140 25.81 -23.37 -4.42
N THR A 141 25.77 -23.20 -3.09
CA THR A 141 24.53 -23.02 -2.34
C THR A 141 23.77 -21.76 -2.79
N SER A 142 24.47 -20.65 -3.04
CA SER A 142 23.84 -19.41 -3.51
C SER A 142 23.32 -19.53 -4.93
N ARG A 143 24.07 -20.18 -5.84
CA ARG A 143 23.62 -20.46 -7.21
C ARG A 143 22.37 -21.33 -7.23
N ASP A 144 22.37 -22.41 -6.46
CA ASP A 144 21.22 -23.32 -6.34
C ASP A 144 20.00 -22.59 -5.75
N PHE A 145 20.22 -21.72 -4.76
CA PHE A 145 19.18 -20.90 -4.14
C PHE A 145 18.55 -19.90 -5.13
N VAL A 146 19.34 -19.08 -5.82
CA VAL A 146 18.82 -18.11 -6.80
C VAL A 146 18.13 -18.81 -7.96
N SER A 147 18.68 -19.92 -8.47
CA SER A 147 18.02 -20.69 -9.54
C SER A 147 16.65 -21.23 -9.11
N LYS A 148 16.50 -21.66 -7.85
CA LYS A 148 15.19 -22.06 -7.30
C LYS A 148 14.27 -20.84 -7.14
N ALA A 149 14.78 -19.74 -6.61
CA ALA A 149 14.00 -18.51 -6.41
C ALA A 149 13.46 -17.97 -7.73
N ASP A 150 14.28 -17.88 -8.78
CA ASP A 150 13.90 -17.38 -10.10
C ASP A 150 12.80 -18.24 -10.74
N LYS A 151 12.88 -19.57 -10.58
CA LYS A 151 11.86 -20.51 -11.07
C LYS A 151 10.53 -20.40 -10.34
N MET A 152 10.56 -20.14 -9.03
CA MET A 152 9.35 -20.14 -8.19
C MET A 152 8.67 -18.77 -8.14
N PHE A 153 9.44 -17.70 -8.08
CA PHE A 153 8.95 -16.35 -7.77
C PHE A 153 9.28 -15.33 -8.86
N THR A 154 10.25 -15.63 -9.74
CA THR A 154 10.71 -14.72 -10.80
C THR A 154 11.15 -13.38 -10.20
N THR A 155 10.39 -12.30 -10.38
CA THR A 155 10.67 -10.96 -9.86
C THR A 155 9.87 -10.61 -8.60
N MET A 156 8.95 -11.48 -8.16
CA MET A 156 8.06 -11.19 -7.05
C MET A 156 8.75 -11.37 -5.69
N PRO A 157 8.36 -10.58 -4.67
CA PRO A 157 8.85 -10.79 -3.31
C PRO A 157 8.48 -12.18 -2.77
N PHE A 158 9.39 -12.80 -2.03
CA PHE A 158 9.22 -14.13 -1.46
C PHE A 158 9.79 -14.22 -0.05
N THR A 159 9.34 -15.23 0.71
CA THR A 159 9.85 -15.53 2.06
C THR A 159 10.79 -16.73 2.04
N LEU A 160 11.83 -16.71 2.87
CA LEU A 160 12.75 -17.86 3.05
C LEU A 160 12.03 -19.13 3.51
N ARG A 161 10.86 -19.02 4.16
CA ARG A 161 10.06 -20.17 4.60
C ARG A 161 9.47 -20.99 3.44
N ALA A 162 9.43 -20.43 2.23
CA ALA A 162 8.91 -21.14 1.06
C ALA A 162 9.89 -22.18 0.49
N PHE A 163 11.11 -22.28 1.02
CA PHE A 163 12.10 -23.27 0.63
C PHE A 163 12.10 -24.43 1.63
N ASP A 164 12.12 -25.67 1.13
CA ASP A 164 12.13 -26.87 1.98
C ASP A 164 13.37 -26.93 2.90
N GLU A 165 14.52 -26.48 2.39
CA GLU A 165 15.80 -26.50 3.11
C GLU A 165 16.15 -25.11 3.65
N GLU A 166 15.48 -24.69 4.72
CA GLU A 166 15.61 -23.34 5.29
C GLU A 166 17.06 -22.99 5.66
N VAL A 167 17.84 -23.96 6.18
CA VAL A 167 19.26 -23.75 6.52
C VAL A 167 20.09 -23.37 5.30
N LYS A 168 19.88 -24.05 4.16
CA LYS A 168 20.60 -23.75 2.92
C LYS A 168 20.14 -22.42 2.33
N ALA A 169 18.84 -22.10 2.42
CA ALA A 169 18.32 -20.79 2.01
C ALA A 169 18.94 -19.65 2.83
N LYS A 170 19.03 -19.82 4.16
CA LYS A 170 19.67 -18.86 5.08
C LYS A 170 21.15 -18.63 4.79
N MET A 171 21.87 -19.62 4.27
CA MET A 171 23.27 -19.48 3.86
C MET A 171 23.40 -18.84 2.48
N GLY A 172 22.59 -19.29 1.50
CA GLY A 172 22.66 -18.81 0.12
C GLY A 172 22.25 -17.33 -0.03
N VAL A 173 21.31 -16.85 0.79
CA VAL A 173 20.81 -15.47 0.69
C VAL A 173 21.87 -14.42 1.01
N VAL A 174 22.85 -14.73 1.86
CA VAL A 174 23.86 -13.75 2.33
C VAL A 174 24.68 -13.22 1.17
N GLU A 175 25.21 -14.10 0.32
CA GLU A 175 25.99 -13.70 -0.86
C GLU A 175 25.12 -12.92 -1.86
N CYS A 176 23.87 -13.34 -2.03
CA CYS A 176 22.95 -12.72 -2.99
C CYS A 176 22.62 -11.27 -2.61
N VAL A 177 22.40 -11.00 -1.32
CA VAL A 177 22.16 -9.64 -0.82
C VAL A 177 23.43 -8.79 -0.92
N ASN A 178 24.59 -9.33 -0.52
CA ASN A 178 25.87 -8.61 -0.58
C ASN A 178 26.24 -8.17 -2.00
N HIS A 179 25.84 -8.95 -3.01
CA HIS A 179 26.05 -8.63 -4.42
C HIS A 179 24.81 -8.05 -5.11
N LYS A 180 23.84 -7.52 -4.35
CA LYS A 180 22.66 -6.81 -4.84
C LYS A 180 21.78 -7.61 -5.81
N LEU A 181 21.87 -8.94 -5.81
CA LEU A 181 20.96 -9.81 -6.56
C LEU A 181 19.56 -9.86 -5.93
N LEU A 182 19.49 -9.63 -4.61
CA LEU A 182 18.26 -9.62 -3.84
C LEU A 182 18.18 -8.37 -2.97
N ASP A 183 17.03 -7.70 -3.04
CA ASP A 183 16.68 -6.61 -2.13
C ASP A 183 16.03 -7.17 -0.86
N PRO A 184 16.57 -6.89 0.34
CA PRO A 184 15.95 -7.28 1.60
C PRO A 184 14.79 -6.35 1.99
N PHE A 185 13.68 -6.91 2.46
CA PHE A 185 12.59 -6.17 3.10
C PHE A 185 12.82 -6.19 4.60
N GLN A 186 13.63 -5.25 5.08
CA GLN A 186 14.05 -5.18 6.49
C GLN A 186 12.85 -5.03 7.43
N VAL A 187 12.96 -5.67 8.59
CA VAL A 187 11.97 -5.52 9.66
C VAL A 187 12.31 -4.27 10.46
N LEU A 188 11.42 -3.29 10.42
CA LEU A 188 11.58 -2.02 11.10
C LEU A 188 10.70 -1.96 12.34
N TYR A 189 11.23 -1.33 13.39
CA TYR A 189 10.57 -1.12 14.66
C TYR A 189 10.49 0.36 15.00
N GLU A 190 9.44 0.74 15.71
CA GLU A 190 9.34 2.01 16.42
C GLU A 190 9.83 1.87 17.86
N LYS A 191 9.92 2.99 18.57
CA LYS A 191 10.27 2.98 19.99
C LYS A 191 9.26 2.14 20.80
N GLU A 192 9.76 1.45 21.82
CA GLU A 192 8.92 0.70 22.76
C GLU A 192 7.82 1.60 23.35
N GLY A 193 6.58 1.10 23.34
CA GLY A 193 5.38 1.82 23.79
C GLY A 193 4.64 2.59 22.69
N GLU A 194 5.24 2.76 21.51
CA GLU A 194 4.59 3.39 20.35
C GLU A 194 3.84 2.37 19.49
N PHE A 195 2.88 2.87 18.72
CA PHE A 195 2.03 2.08 17.83
C PHE A 195 2.20 2.56 16.38
N VAL A 196 2.17 1.61 15.45
CA VAL A 196 2.17 1.89 14.00
C VAL A 196 0.94 1.26 13.38
N ALA A 197 0.22 2.02 12.56
CA ALA A 197 -0.89 1.52 11.75
C ALA A 197 -0.53 1.61 10.27
N GLN A 198 -0.88 0.56 9.53
CA GLN A 198 -0.68 0.43 8.10
C GLN A 198 -2.00 0.13 7.38
N PHE A 199 -2.25 0.88 6.31
CA PHE A 199 -3.28 0.59 5.32
C PHE A 199 -2.68 0.62 3.92
N LYS A 200 -2.82 -0.49 3.19
CA LYS A 200 -2.36 -0.61 1.81
C LYS A 200 -3.47 -1.08 0.91
N TYR A 201 -3.61 -0.43 -0.24
CA TYR A 201 -4.56 -0.81 -1.27
C TYR A 201 -4.01 -0.53 -2.67
N THR A 202 -4.54 -1.25 -3.65
CA THR A 202 -4.27 -1.02 -5.06
C THR A 202 -5.36 -0.16 -5.69
N VAL A 203 -4.95 0.87 -6.44
CA VAL A 203 -5.81 1.80 -7.16
C VAL A 203 -5.50 1.78 -8.67
N LEU A 204 -6.55 1.80 -9.50
CA LEU A 204 -6.45 1.86 -10.96
C LEU A 204 -6.92 3.24 -11.42
N LEU A 205 -6.11 3.92 -12.23
CA LEU A 205 -6.42 5.24 -12.77
C LEU A 205 -7.11 5.10 -14.13
N MET A 206 -8.44 5.08 -14.13
CA MET A 206 -9.22 4.93 -15.35
C MET A 206 -9.80 6.27 -15.83
N PRO A 207 -10.24 6.40 -17.10
CA PRO A 207 -10.98 7.58 -17.56
C PRO A 207 -12.24 7.91 -16.73
N SER A 208 -12.80 6.91 -16.05
CA SER A 208 -13.95 7.08 -15.15
C SER A 208 -13.56 7.52 -13.73
N GLY A 209 -12.27 7.74 -13.45
CA GLY A 209 -11.72 8.09 -12.15
C GLY A 209 -10.90 6.96 -11.52
N SER A 210 -10.42 7.22 -10.31
CA SER A 210 -9.59 6.30 -9.54
C SER A 210 -10.44 5.20 -8.91
N HIS A 211 -10.17 3.93 -9.24
CA HIS A 211 -10.89 2.76 -8.69
C HIS A 211 -10.00 2.02 -7.70
N ARG A 212 -10.39 2.02 -6.43
CA ARG A 212 -9.81 1.12 -5.43
C ARG A 212 -10.34 -0.30 -5.67
N ILE A 213 -9.45 -1.26 -5.84
CA ILE A 213 -9.81 -2.67 -6.08
C ILE A 213 -9.61 -3.59 -4.87
N THR A 214 -8.79 -3.17 -3.91
CA THR A 214 -8.55 -3.92 -2.67
C THR A 214 -8.82 -3.00 -1.48
N CYS A 215 -9.50 -3.49 -0.46
CA CYS A 215 -9.68 -2.76 0.81
C CYS A 215 -10.03 -3.76 1.91
N GLY A 216 -9.47 -3.58 3.10
CA GLY A 216 -9.97 -4.26 4.30
C GLY A 216 -11.13 -3.46 4.92
N PRO A 217 -12.13 -4.11 5.52
CA PRO A 217 -13.21 -3.43 6.22
C PRO A 217 -12.70 -2.81 7.52
N LEU A 218 -12.98 -1.52 7.76
CA LEU A 218 -12.72 -0.86 9.04
C LEU A 218 -14.03 -0.25 9.55
N ASP A 219 -14.46 -0.67 10.74
CA ASP A 219 -15.56 -0.01 11.45
C ASP A 219 -14.98 1.13 12.29
N LEU A 220 -15.14 2.37 11.82
CA LEU A 220 -14.64 3.55 12.51
C LEU A 220 -15.33 3.81 13.85
N ASP A 221 -16.52 3.26 14.08
CA ASP A 221 -17.27 3.47 15.32
C ASP A 221 -16.65 2.72 16.51
N VAL A 222 -15.77 1.76 16.22
CA VAL A 222 -15.00 0.99 17.21
C VAL A 222 -13.78 1.78 17.73
N PHE A 223 -13.36 2.84 17.03
CA PHE A 223 -12.16 3.62 17.37
C PHE A 223 -12.52 5.02 17.85
N GLU A 224 -12.38 5.27 19.16
CA GLU A 224 -12.63 6.57 19.77
C GLU A 224 -11.31 7.31 19.98
N SER A 225 -11.09 8.35 19.16
CA SER A 225 -9.94 9.25 19.26
C SER A 225 -10.39 10.58 19.83
N GLU A 226 -9.55 11.21 20.64
CA GLU A 226 -9.73 12.57 21.12
C GLU A 226 -9.47 13.61 20.02
N TYR A 227 -8.77 13.20 18.96
CA TYR A 227 -8.39 14.06 17.85
C TYR A 227 -9.28 13.85 16.63
N LYS A 228 -9.37 14.91 15.83
CA LYS A 228 -10.11 14.93 14.56
C LYS A 228 -9.35 15.80 13.55
N VAL A 229 -9.67 15.63 12.27
CA VAL A 229 -9.20 16.53 11.23
C VAL A 229 -9.94 17.87 11.38
N GLU A 230 -9.23 18.92 11.78
CA GLU A 230 -9.81 20.24 12.02
C GLU A 230 -9.70 21.16 10.80
N ASP A 231 -8.72 20.91 9.92
CA ASP A 231 -8.52 21.71 8.72
C ASP A 231 -9.72 21.57 7.76
N GLU A 232 -10.30 22.71 7.38
CA GLU A 232 -11.48 22.77 6.52
C GLU A 232 -11.21 22.22 5.12
N ALA A 233 -10.02 22.46 4.57
CA ALA A 233 -9.64 21.98 3.24
C ALA A 233 -9.46 20.45 3.22
N LEU A 234 -8.86 19.88 4.28
CA LEU A 234 -8.76 18.43 4.46
C LEU A 234 -10.13 17.79 4.68
N SER A 235 -11.01 18.43 5.45
CA SER A 235 -12.39 17.95 5.66
C SER A 235 -13.20 17.98 4.36
N ALA A 236 -13.05 19.03 3.55
CA ALA A 236 -13.63 19.13 2.21
C ALA A 236 -13.05 18.07 1.26
N LEU A 237 -11.75 17.78 1.35
CA LEU A 237 -11.13 16.70 0.58
C LEU A 237 -11.73 15.34 0.98
N LEU A 238 -11.77 15.00 2.26
CA LEU A 238 -12.27 13.71 2.75
C LEU A 238 -13.75 13.48 2.43
N SER A 239 -14.56 14.53 2.41
CA SER A 239 -15.97 14.46 2.00
C SER A 239 -16.19 14.35 0.49
N ARG A 240 -15.17 14.64 -0.33
CA ARG A 240 -15.25 14.48 -1.79
C ARG A 240 -15.48 13.01 -2.16
N ALA A 241 -16.38 12.78 -3.12
CA ALA A 241 -16.56 11.45 -3.70
C ALA A 241 -15.32 11.02 -4.49
N VAL A 242 -14.82 9.81 -4.24
CA VAL A 242 -13.66 9.22 -4.94
C VAL A 242 -13.90 9.12 -6.46
N ILE A 243 -15.12 8.77 -6.87
CA ILE A 243 -15.52 8.71 -8.28
C ILE A 243 -16.51 9.85 -8.56
N PRO A 244 -16.25 10.72 -9.56
CA PRO A 244 -17.17 11.79 -9.95
C PRO A 244 -18.56 11.26 -10.28
N LYS A 245 -19.63 11.99 -9.90
CA LYS A 245 -21.03 11.58 -10.15
C LYS A 245 -21.32 11.37 -11.64
N SER A 246 -20.69 12.14 -12.52
CA SER A 246 -20.78 12.00 -13.99
C SER A 246 -20.16 10.69 -14.49
N ALA A 247 -19.05 10.28 -13.88
CA ALA A 247 -18.36 9.04 -14.22
C ALA A 247 -19.04 7.79 -13.64
N LYS A 248 -19.77 7.89 -12.51
CA LYS A 248 -20.65 6.82 -12.01
C LYS A 248 -21.75 6.46 -13.02
N LYS A 249 -22.33 7.45 -13.72
CA LYS A 249 -23.30 7.19 -14.80
C LYS A 249 -22.66 6.47 -15.99
N LYS A 250 -21.43 6.86 -16.39
CA LYS A 250 -20.67 6.16 -17.43
C LYS A 250 -20.27 4.74 -17.01
N LYS A 251 -19.87 4.51 -15.76
CA LYS A 251 -19.55 3.17 -15.20
C LYS A 251 -20.78 2.25 -15.25
N LYS A 252 -21.95 2.69 -14.77
CA LYS A 252 -23.19 1.91 -14.87
C LYS A 252 -23.58 1.59 -16.32
N LYS A 253 -23.29 2.50 -17.26
CA LYS A 253 -23.55 2.28 -18.69
C LYS A 253 -22.55 1.28 -19.31
N ALA A 254 -21.29 1.33 -18.91
CA ALA A 254 -20.25 0.39 -19.33
C ALA A 254 -20.45 -1.01 -18.73
N GLU A 255 -20.79 -1.13 -17.44
CA GLU A 255 -21.15 -2.41 -16.80
C GLU A 255 -22.38 -3.04 -17.47
N LYS A 256 -23.40 -2.24 -17.82
CA LYS A 256 -24.55 -2.73 -18.62
C LYS A 256 -24.17 -3.15 -20.05
N ALA A 257 -23.15 -2.56 -20.65
CA ALA A 257 -22.69 -2.91 -22.00
C ALA A 257 -21.80 -4.16 -22.02
N VAL A 258 -21.04 -4.40 -20.94
CA VAL A 258 -20.25 -5.64 -20.75
C VAL A 258 -21.16 -6.83 -20.39
N LEU A 259 -22.31 -6.57 -19.77
CA LEU A 259 -23.36 -7.56 -19.47
C LEU A 259 -24.44 -7.68 -20.57
N GLY A 260 -24.19 -7.20 -21.79
CA GLY A 260 -25.20 -7.18 -22.86
C GLY A 260 -25.62 -8.57 -23.36
N ASP A 261 -26.94 -8.75 -23.47
CA ASP A 261 -27.66 -9.74 -24.30
C ASP A 261 -27.57 -11.23 -23.90
N GLY A 262 -28.06 -11.53 -22.70
CA GLY A 262 -28.71 -12.81 -22.40
C GLY A 262 -30.22 -12.63 -22.42
N VAL A 263 -30.84 -13.06 -23.52
CA VAL A 263 -32.28 -13.07 -23.82
C VAL A 263 -33.13 -13.42 -22.59
N VAL A 264 -33.94 -12.48 -22.10
CA VAL A 264 -35.18 -12.80 -21.36
C VAL A 264 -36.24 -12.99 -22.43
N GLN A 265 -36.39 -14.22 -22.91
CA GLN A 265 -37.57 -14.59 -23.69
C GLN A 265 -38.68 -14.81 -22.66
N ALA A 266 -39.56 -13.82 -22.58
CA ALA A 266 -40.86 -13.97 -21.98
C ALA A 266 -41.68 -14.85 -22.93
N ASP A 267 -41.71 -16.16 -22.69
CA ASP A 267 -42.76 -17.00 -23.25
C ASP A 267 -43.94 -16.96 -22.28
N GLY A 268 -44.86 -16.06 -22.60
CA GLY A 268 -46.25 -16.13 -22.17
C GLY A 268 -47.12 -16.13 -23.41
N GLU A 269 -47.51 -17.31 -23.89
CA GLU A 269 -48.74 -17.50 -24.66
C GLU A 269 -49.59 -18.58 -24.00
N GLN A 270 -50.85 -18.21 -23.79
CA GLN A 270 -51.96 -18.97 -23.22
C GLN A 270 -52.63 -19.87 -24.27
N GLU A 271 -53.31 -20.91 -23.77
CA GLU A 271 -54.46 -21.64 -24.34
C GLU A 271 -54.24 -22.63 -25.49
N ALA A 272 -54.21 -23.92 -25.13
CA ALA A 272 -55.30 -24.88 -25.38
C ALA A 272 -55.24 -26.04 -24.37
#